data_AF-M0MB93-F1
#
_entry.id   AF-M0MB93-F1
#
_cell.length_a   1.000
_cell.length_b   1.000
_cell.length_c   1.000
_cell.angle_alpha   90.00
_cell.angle_beta   90.00
_cell.angle_gamma   90.00
#
_symmetry.space_group_name_H-M   'P 1'
#
loop_
_entity.id
_entity.type
_entity.pdbx_description
1 polymer ?
#
loop_
_entity_poly.entity_id
_entity_poly.type
_entity_poly.pdbx_seq_one_letter_code
_entity_poly.pdbx_strand_id
1 'polypeptide(L)'
;MNQYTTPIEATFAMQRTVLEQSQRAVEQGFDLQRNAGEMLLSGIESQETFQRQGVEAAETAVESYFEAMETATPAGTNVRAFRENADEGFDRLKELHAESFDQLEASVEEALDGHDELSEESVTAMDEGMDELFAAHEQLQEGTVEMVEQTATHNEEFAERFGSQLDEQAERMADIQEQFEAQSDRQLEQATEFQEQLQSQVERFQEQLEAQAEQFETQVSA
;
A
#
# COMPACT_ATOMS: atom_id res chain seq x y z
N MET A 1 -12.51 -2.89 7.97
CA MET A 1 -11.19 -2.87 8.63
C MET A 1 -10.29 -3.81 7.87
N ASN A 2 -9.23 -3.28 7.28
CA ASN A 2 -8.30 -4.05 6.47
C ASN A 2 -7.24 -4.71 7.39
N GLN A 3 -6.67 -5.83 6.93
CA GLN A 3 -5.66 -6.61 7.67
C GLN A 3 -4.38 -5.79 7.98
N TYR A 4 -4.23 -4.68 7.24
CA TYR A 4 -3.05 -3.85 7.17
C TYR A 4 -3.12 -2.61 8.09
N THR A 5 -4.31 -2.12 8.45
CA THR A 5 -4.47 -0.98 9.37
C THR A 5 -4.47 -1.37 10.84
N THR A 6 -4.86 -2.61 11.15
CA THR A 6 -5.00 -3.13 12.51
C THR A 6 -3.73 -3.00 13.38
N PRO A 7 -2.50 -3.24 12.86
CA PRO A 7 -1.28 -3.10 13.65
C PRO A 7 -0.91 -1.63 13.97
N ILE A 8 -1.16 -0.73 13.02
CA ILE A 8 -0.86 0.70 13.15
C ILE A 8 -1.83 1.33 14.16
N GLU A 9 -3.13 1.07 14.00
CA GLU A 9 -4.16 1.49 14.96
C GLU A 9 -3.90 0.95 16.37
N ALA A 10 -3.49 -0.32 16.50
CA ALA A 10 -3.16 -0.90 17.81
C ALA A 10 -1.96 -0.23 18.48
N THR A 11 -0.95 0.17 17.70
CA THR A 11 0.23 0.87 18.20
C THR A 11 -0.14 2.26 18.70
N PHE A 12 -0.92 3.02 17.93
CA PHE A 12 -1.39 4.34 18.35
C PHE A 12 -2.34 4.28 19.55
N ALA A 13 -3.23 3.28 19.61
CA ALA A 13 -4.11 3.09 20.78
C ALA A 13 -3.32 2.80 22.07
N MET A 14 -2.22 2.05 21.95
CA MET A 14 -1.31 1.81 23.07
C MET A 14 -0.60 3.09 23.50
N GLN A 15 -0.10 3.89 22.55
CA GLN A 15 0.51 5.20 22.85
C GLN A 15 -0.47 6.13 23.57
N ARG A 16 -1.71 6.26 23.08
CA ARG A 16 -2.77 7.07 23.72
C ARG A 16 -3.00 6.65 25.17
N THR A 17 -3.07 5.35 25.43
CA THR A 17 -3.29 4.82 26.78
C THR A 17 -2.15 5.17 27.73
N VAL A 18 -0.90 5.07 27.26
CA VAL A 18 0.30 5.40 28.06
C VAL A 18 0.35 6.90 28.35
N LEU A 19 0.07 7.71 27.33
CA LEU A 19 0.05 9.16 27.40
C LEU A 19 -0.99 9.70 28.39
N GLU A 20 -2.24 9.22 28.32
CA GLU A 20 -3.30 9.58 29.27
C GLU A 20 -2.96 9.17 30.71
N GLN A 21 -2.30 8.01 30.88
CA GLN A 21 -1.85 7.57 32.20
C GLN A 21 -0.75 8.47 32.75
N SER A 22 0.11 8.99 31.87
CA SER A 22 1.18 9.93 32.22
C SER A 22 0.63 11.28 32.67
N GLN A 23 -0.33 11.85 31.93
CA GLN A 23 -1.01 13.10 32.30
C GLN A 23 -1.62 13.00 33.71
N ARG A 24 -2.41 11.94 33.96
CA ARG A 24 -3.02 11.70 35.29
C ARG A 24 -1.99 11.54 36.41
N ALA A 25 -0.81 10.99 36.12
CA ALA A 25 0.24 10.82 37.10
C ALA A 25 0.92 12.16 37.44
N VAL A 26 1.09 13.04 36.45
CA VAL A 26 1.60 14.40 36.63
C VAL A 26 0.60 15.21 37.47
N GLU A 27 -0.69 15.21 37.11
CA GLU A 27 -1.76 15.87 37.88
C GLU A 27 -1.77 15.45 39.36
N GLN A 28 -1.60 14.15 39.63
CA GLN A 28 -1.57 13.61 41.00
C GLN A 28 -0.23 13.85 41.72
N GLY A 29 0.86 14.04 40.99
CA GLY A 29 2.20 14.26 41.54
C GLY A 29 2.40 15.66 42.13
N PHE A 30 1.68 16.66 41.60
CA PHE A 30 1.72 18.04 42.09
C PHE A 30 1.26 18.21 43.55
N ASP A 31 0.47 17.27 44.08
CA ASP A 31 0.03 17.27 45.49
C ASP A 31 1.14 16.89 46.50
N LEU A 32 2.30 16.36 46.05
CA LEU A 32 3.39 15.89 46.91
C LEU A 32 4.54 16.92 47.00
N GLN A 33 4.23 18.08 47.57
CA GLN A 33 5.18 19.19 47.74
C GLN A 33 6.25 18.95 48.83
N ARG A 34 7.53 19.17 48.48
CA ARG A 34 8.65 19.76 49.29
C ARG A 34 10.02 19.06 49.29
N ASN A 35 10.18 17.85 48.76
CA ASN A 35 11.52 17.23 48.60
C ASN A 35 11.81 16.74 47.16
N ALA A 36 10.95 17.10 46.20
CA ALA A 36 10.88 16.43 44.90
C ALA A 36 11.43 17.25 43.73
N GLY A 37 11.95 18.47 43.91
CA GLY A 37 12.30 19.39 42.80
C GLY A 37 13.26 18.80 41.75
N GLU A 38 14.44 18.34 42.19
CA GLU A 38 15.40 17.67 41.30
C GLU A 38 14.87 16.33 40.75
N MET A 39 14.00 15.65 41.50
CA MET A 39 13.34 14.41 41.04
C MET A 39 12.25 14.68 39.99
N LEU A 40 11.57 15.82 40.09
CA LEU A 40 10.54 16.27 39.14
C LEU A 40 11.19 16.65 37.82
N LEU A 41 12.25 17.47 37.87
CA LEU A 41 13.02 17.84 36.69
C LEU A 41 13.56 16.61 35.95
N SER A 42 14.24 15.71 36.69
CA SER A 42 14.73 14.44 36.11
C SER A 42 13.60 13.52 35.61
N GLY A 43 12.42 13.59 36.23
CA GLY A 43 11.23 12.88 35.79
C GLY A 43 10.70 13.39 34.46
N ILE A 44 10.68 14.72 34.27
CA ILE A 44 10.28 15.40 33.03
C ILE A 44 11.23 15.03 31.89
N GLU A 45 12.55 15.17 32.08
CA GLU A 45 13.57 14.77 31.08
C GLU A 45 13.45 13.29 30.69
N SER A 46 13.23 12.42 31.69
CA SER A 46 13.05 10.98 31.44
C SER A 46 11.77 10.69 30.67
N GLN A 47 10.69 11.44 30.94
CA GLN A 47 9.41 11.30 30.26
C GLN A 47 9.49 11.82 28.82
N GLU A 48 10.17 12.94 28.61
CA GLU A 48 10.46 13.50 27.28
C GLU A 48 11.16 12.45 26.41
N THR A 49 12.27 11.90 26.93
CA THR A 49 13.08 10.89 26.23
C THR A 49 12.25 9.66 25.86
N PHE A 50 11.38 9.20 26.76
CA PHE A 50 10.53 8.03 26.52
C PHE A 50 9.47 8.31 25.45
N GLN A 51 8.81 9.46 25.51
CA GLN A 51 7.81 9.84 24.52
C GLN A 51 8.44 10.03 23.14
N ARG A 52 9.62 10.68 23.04
CA ARG A 52 10.34 10.83 21.77
C ARG A 52 10.70 9.48 21.14
N GLN A 53 11.23 8.54 21.93
CA GLN A 53 11.49 7.18 21.45
C GLN A 53 10.22 6.46 20.99
N GLY A 54 9.09 6.72 21.64
CA GLY A 54 7.78 6.20 21.22
C GLY A 54 7.37 6.74 19.85
N VAL A 55 7.51 8.05 19.62
CA VAL A 55 7.22 8.70 18.33
C VAL A 55 8.12 8.15 17.23
N GLU A 56 9.44 8.08 17.46
CA GLU A 56 10.42 7.53 16.50
C GLU A 56 10.12 6.06 16.14
N ALA A 57 9.67 5.26 17.11
CA ALA A 57 9.27 3.88 16.86
C ALA A 57 8.00 3.78 16.00
N ALA A 58 7.03 4.67 16.22
CA ALA A 58 5.82 4.74 15.38
C ALA A 58 6.15 5.22 13.96
N GLU A 59 7.00 6.24 13.81
CA GLU A 59 7.54 6.72 12.54
C GLU A 59 8.18 5.56 11.75
N THR A 60 9.09 4.82 12.40
CA THR A 60 9.76 3.66 11.78
C THR A 60 8.77 2.58 11.33
N ALA A 61 7.72 2.32 12.11
CA ALA A 61 6.70 1.33 11.77
C ALA A 61 5.88 1.76 10.55
N VAL A 62 5.54 3.05 10.46
CA VAL A 62 4.82 3.63 9.32
C VAL A 62 5.70 3.63 8.06
N GLU A 63 6.98 4.02 8.18
CA GLU A 63 7.94 3.95 7.07
C GLU A 63 8.08 2.52 6.53
N SER A 64 8.24 1.55 7.43
CA SER A 64 8.37 0.13 7.06
C SER A 64 7.14 -0.38 6.31
N TYR A 65 5.94 0.10 6.69
CA TYR A 65 4.70 -0.22 5.98
C TYR A 65 4.71 0.35 4.55
N PHE A 66 5.04 1.63 4.39
CA PHE A 66 5.09 2.24 3.06
C PHE A 66 6.19 1.63 2.17
N GLU A 67 7.33 1.22 2.73
CA GLU A 67 8.39 0.52 1.99
C GLU A 67 7.92 -0.86 1.49
N ALA A 68 7.20 -1.62 2.33
CA ALA A 68 6.61 -2.90 1.94
C ALA A 68 5.58 -2.70 0.79
N MET A 69 4.76 -1.65 0.88
CA MET A 69 3.80 -1.28 -0.17
C MET A 69 4.49 -0.83 -1.46
N GLU A 70 5.54 -0.02 -1.39
CA GLU A 70 6.31 0.42 -2.57
C GLU A 70 6.93 -0.76 -3.32
N THR A 71 7.37 -1.79 -2.57
CA THR A 71 7.91 -3.04 -3.16
C THR A 71 6.83 -3.87 -3.85
N ALA A 72 5.60 -3.85 -3.34
CA ALA A 72 4.47 -4.62 -3.87
C ALA A 72 3.72 -3.92 -5.02
N THR A 73 3.91 -2.61 -5.19
CA THR A 73 3.13 -1.78 -6.12
C THR A 73 3.94 -1.42 -7.37
N PRO A 74 3.35 -1.45 -8.58
CA PRO A 74 4.04 -0.99 -9.79
C PRO A 74 4.46 0.49 -9.73
N ALA A 75 5.54 0.84 -10.43
CA ALA A 75 6.03 2.21 -10.51
C ALA A 75 4.95 3.18 -11.02
N GLY A 76 4.57 4.17 -10.20
CA GLY A 76 3.56 5.19 -10.55
C GLY A 76 2.52 5.49 -9.47
N THR A 77 2.44 4.68 -8.41
CA THR A 77 1.52 4.94 -7.29
C THR A 77 2.07 6.00 -6.34
N ASN A 78 1.20 6.87 -5.83
CA ASN A 78 1.53 8.00 -4.94
C ASN A 78 2.06 7.59 -3.54
N VAL A 79 2.48 6.33 -3.34
CA VAL A 79 3.00 5.81 -2.07
C VAL A 79 4.10 6.69 -1.50
N ARG A 80 5.00 7.20 -2.36
CA ARG A 80 6.07 8.11 -1.96
C ARG A 80 5.55 9.44 -1.41
N ALA A 81 4.56 10.03 -2.06
CA ALA A 81 3.97 11.29 -1.60
C ALA A 81 3.24 11.11 -0.25
N PHE A 82 2.61 9.95 -0.02
CA PHE A 82 1.99 9.63 1.27
C PHE A 82 3.04 9.43 2.37
N ARG A 83 4.14 8.73 2.05
CA ARG A 83 5.27 8.61 2.96
C ARG A 83 5.83 9.98 3.35
N GLU A 84 6.16 10.82 2.36
CA GLU A 84 6.68 12.17 2.61
C GLU A 84 5.72 13.00 3.49
N ASN A 85 4.41 12.87 3.30
CA ASN A 85 3.42 13.55 4.14
C ASN A 85 3.38 13.02 5.58
N ALA A 86 3.48 11.70 5.76
CA ALA A 86 3.56 11.09 7.09
C ALA A 86 4.85 11.52 7.82
N ASP A 87 5.99 11.49 7.13
CA ASP A 87 7.31 11.91 7.65
C ASP A 87 7.26 13.38 8.11
N GLU A 88 6.70 14.29 7.30
CA GLU A 88 6.47 15.69 7.70
C GLU A 88 5.56 15.85 8.93
N GLY A 89 4.59 14.95 9.09
CA GLY A 89 3.70 14.93 10.24
C GLY A 89 4.43 14.50 11.52
N PHE A 90 5.27 13.46 11.44
CA PHE A 90 6.13 13.04 12.54
C PHE A 90 7.15 14.11 12.91
N ASP A 91 7.76 14.77 11.93
CA ASP A 91 8.70 15.88 12.16
C ASP A 91 8.05 17.04 12.92
N ARG A 92 6.85 17.45 12.51
CA ARG A 92 6.08 18.48 13.24
C ARG A 92 5.74 18.06 14.66
N LEU A 93 5.37 16.80 14.86
CA LEU A 93 5.06 16.27 16.19
C LEU A 93 6.30 16.27 17.10
N LYS A 94 7.47 15.88 16.57
CA LYS A 94 8.75 15.93 17.30
C LYS A 94 9.13 17.37 17.68
N GLU A 95 8.89 18.34 16.79
CA GLU A 95 9.16 19.76 17.05
C GLU A 95 8.25 20.33 18.16
N LEU A 96 6.93 20.05 18.09
CA LEU A 96 5.98 20.44 19.13
C LEU A 96 6.33 19.81 20.49
N HIS A 97 6.75 18.55 20.48
CA HIS A 97 7.17 17.83 21.68
C HIS A 97 8.36 18.50 22.36
N ALA A 98 9.42 18.80 21.60
CA ALA A 98 10.60 19.50 22.09
C ALA A 98 10.24 20.88 22.67
N GLU A 99 9.43 21.68 21.97
CA GLU A 99 9.02 23.00 22.43
C GLU A 99 8.21 22.94 23.74
N SER A 100 7.28 21.98 23.83
CA SER A 100 6.43 21.82 25.02
C SER A 100 7.23 21.39 26.25
N PHE A 101 8.18 20.46 26.09
CA PHE A 101 9.01 19.97 27.18
C PHE A 101 10.06 21.00 27.62
N ASP A 102 10.69 21.72 26.68
CA ASP A 102 11.59 22.84 26.99
C ASP A 102 10.87 23.91 27.83
N GLN A 103 9.62 24.23 27.49
CA GLN A 103 8.81 25.21 28.22
C GLN A 103 8.39 24.73 29.62
N LEU A 104 8.06 23.44 29.74
CA LEU A 104 7.78 22.76 31.00
C LEU A 104 9.01 22.77 31.92
N GLU A 105 10.17 22.39 31.40
CA GLU A 105 11.45 22.40 32.11
C GLU A 105 11.79 23.80 32.63
N ALA A 106 11.76 24.81 31.76
CA ALA A 106 12.05 26.20 32.13
C ALA A 106 11.12 26.71 33.25
N SER A 107 9.85 26.33 33.22
CA SER A 107 8.86 26.71 34.24
C SER A 107 9.15 26.05 35.60
N VAL A 108 9.61 24.80 35.58
CA VAL A 108 10.00 24.08 36.81
C VAL A 108 11.31 24.62 37.37
N GLU A 109 12.30 24.90 36.53
CA GLU A 109 13.56 25.52 36.96
C GLU A 109 13.32 26.89 37.61
N GLU A 110 12.48 27.75 37.01
CA GLU A 110 12.14 29.06 37.57
C GLU A 110 11.45 28.96 38.94
N ALA A 111 10.56 27.99 39.13
CA ALA A 111 9.93 27.73 40.42
C ALA A 111 10.92 27.24 41.49
N LEU A 112 11.89 26.40 41.10
CA LEU A 112 12.91 25.89 42.01
C LEU A 112 13.90 26.97 42.45
N ASP A 113 14.33 27.84 41.54
CA ASP A 113 15.28 28.94 41.82
C ASP A 113 14.61 30.10 42.57
N GLY A 114 13.32 30.36 42.32
CA GLY A 114 12.57 31.47 42.90
C GLY A 114 12.14 31.28 44.36
N HIS A 115 12.20 30.05 44.90
CA HIS A 115 11.48 29.65 46.12
C HIS A 115 9.94 29.90 46.05
N ASP A 116 9.42 30.23 44.86
CA ASP A 116 8.01 30.37 44.60
C ASP A 116 7.40 28.98 44.34
N GLU A 117 6.20 28.76 44.85
CA GLU A 117 5.45 27.53 44.62
C GLU A 117 5.04 27.48 43.13
N LEU A 118 5.14 26.32 42.47
CA LEU A 118 4.57 26.13 41.13
C LEU A 118 3.12 26.60 41.18
N SER A 119 2.84 27.72 40.52
CA SER A 119 1.54 28.36 40.61
C SER A 119 0.49 27.49 39.92
N GLU A 120 -0.77 27.56 40.37
CA GLU A 120 -1.88 26.90 39.68
C GLU A 120 -1.93 27.30 38.18
N GLU A 121 -1.49 28.52 37.86
CA GLU A 121 -1.39 29.02 36.49
C GLU A 121 -0.31 28.28 35.68
N SER A 122 0.85 27.99 36.28
CA SER A 122 1.91 27.18 35.65
C SER A 122 1.46 25.75 35.39
N VAL A 123 0.76 25.14 36.35
CA VAL A 123 0.20 23.78 36.20
C VAL A 123 -0.87 23.74 35.11
N THR A 124 -1.74 24.75 35.08
CA THR A 124 -2.79 24.87 34.04
C THR A 124 -2.18 25.02 32.65
N ALA A 125 -1.15 25.84 32.49
CA ALA A 125 -0.46 26.01 31.21
C ALA A 125 0.22 24.72 30.71
N MET A 126 0.76 23.91 31.63
CA MET A 126 1.34 22.60 31.30
C MET A 126 0.28 21.60 30.83
N ASP A 127 -0.88 21.59 31.50
CA ASP A 127 -2.00 20.72 31.12
C ASP A 127 -2.53 21.08 29.73
N GLU A 128 -2.71 22.38 29.46
CA GLU A 128 -3.11 22.89 28.14
C GLU A 128 -2.11 22.48 27.04
N GLY A 129 -0.80 22.55 27.31
CA GLY A 129 0.24 22.12 26.37
C GLY A 129 0.23 20.61 26.10
N MET A 130 -0.04 19.78 27.12
CA MET A 130 -0.18 18.33 26.96
C MET A 130 -1.43 17.96 26.15
N ASP A 131 -2.54 18.67 26.35
CA ASP A 131 -3.75 18.51 25.55
C ASP A 131 -3.51 18.86 24.08
N GLU A 132 -2.73 19.90 23.79
CA GLU A 132 -2.33 20.25 22.42
C GLU A 132 -1.47 19.17 21.77
N LEU A 133 -0.51 18.60 22.51
CA LEU A 133 0.28 17.45 22.05
C LEU A 133 -0.59 16.22 21.75
N PHE A 134 -1.62 15.95 22.57
CA PHE A 134 -2.56 14.87 22.30
C PHE A 134 -3.38 15.12 21.04
N ALA A 135 -3.85 16.34 20.84
CA ALA A 135 -4.58 16.71 19.64
C ALA A 135 -3.71 16.58 18.38
N ALA A 136 -2.41 16.89 18.47
CA ALA A 136 -1.45 16.71 17.38
C ALA A 136 -1.21 15.22 17.07
N HIS A 137 -1.05 14.39 18.11
CA HIS A 137 -0.95 12.93 17.97
C HIS A 137 -2.19 12.31 17.30
N GLU A 138 -3.39 12.72 17.73
CA GLU A 138 -4.64 12.21 17.20
C GLU A 138 -4.81 12.58 15.72
N GLN A 139 -4.51 13.83 15.35
CA GLN A 139 -4.53 14.25 13.95
C GLN A 139 -3.54 13.47 13.08
N LEU A 140 -2.32 13.25 13.58
CA LEU A 140 -1.32 12.45 12.86
C LEU A 140 -1.79 11.00 12.67
N GLN A 141 -2.36 10.42 13.73
CA GLN A 141 -2.91 9.07 13.68
C GLN A 141 -4.03 8.97 12.64
N GLU A 142 -5.04 9.84 12.70
CA GLU A 142 -6.18 9.80 11.78
C GLU A 142 -5.72 9.96 10.33
N GLY A 143 -4.83 10.94 10.06
CA GLY A 143 -4.28 11.15 8.73
C GLY A 143 -3.48 9.95 8.23
N THR A 144 -2.67 9.33 9.09
CA THR A 144 -1.88 8.15 8.73
C THR A 144 -2.78 6.94 8.43
N VAL A 145 -3.78 6.68 9.27
CA VAL A 145 -4.73 5.57 9.06
C VAL A 145 -5.51 5.77 7.76
N GLU A 146 -6.03 6.98 7.50
CA GLU A 146 -6.75 7.30 6.28
C GLU A 146 -5.88 7.08 5.03
N MET A 147 -4.62 7.54 5.06
CA MET A 147 -3.68 7.34 3.95
C MET A 147 -3.38 5.86 3.70
N VAL A 148 -3.21 5.08 4.76
CA VAL A 148 -2.99 3.62 4.68
C VAL A 148 -4.22 2.93 4.06
N GLU A 149 -5.43 3.27 4.50
CA GLU A 149 -6.68 2.71 3.95
C GLU A 149 -6.87 3.06 2.48
N GLN A 150 -6.61 4.31 2.10
CA GLN A 150 -6.71 4.77 0.72
C GLN A 150 -5.73 4.02 -0.18
N THR A 151 -4.49 3.85 0.27
CA THR A 151 -3.46 3.13 -0.49
C THR A 151 -3.83 1.65 -0.64
N ALA A 152 -4.33 1.02 0.43
CA ALA A 152 -4.76 -0.38 0.38
C ALA A 152 -5.93 -0.58 -0.60
N THR A 153 -6.94 0.29 -0.55
CA THR A 153 -8.08 0.27 -1.46
C THR A 153 -7.64 0.41 -2.93
N HIS A 154 -6.76 1.37 -3.20
CA HIS A 154 -6.23 1.58 -4.55
C HIS A 154 -5.48 0.36 -5.10
N ASN A 155 -4.73 -0.33 -4.23
CA ASN A 155 -3.99 -1.53 -4.62
C ASN A 155 -4.93 -2.72 -4.90
N GLU A 156 -6.00 -2.88 -4.10
CA GLU A 156 -7.04 -3.89 -4.32
C GLU A 156 -7.74 -3.65 -5.67
N GLU A 157 -8.16 -2.42 -5.96
CA GLU A 157 -8.78 -2.04 -7.25
C GLU A 157 -7.83 -2.29 -8.44
N PHE A 158 -6.54 -1.97 -8.27
CA PHE A 158 -5.53 -2.24 -9.30
C PHE A 158 -5.41 -3.74 -9.57
N ALA A 159 -5.33 -4.56 -8.53
CA ALA A 159 -5.20 -6.01 -8.65
C ALA A 159 -6.42 -6.64 -9.35
N GLU A 160 -7.63 -6.21 -9.01
CA GLU A 160 -8.86 -6.66 -9.67
C GLU A 160 -8.88 -6.30 -11.16
N ARG A 161 -8.50 -5.06 -11.49
CA ARG A 161 -8.44 -4.60 -12.88
C ARG A 161 -7.40 -5.37 -13.68
N PHE A 162 -6.22 -5.61 -13.09
CA PHE A 162 -5.16 -6.38 -13.72
C PHE A 162 -5.57 -7.83 -13.95
N GLY A 163 -6.22 -8.46 -12.97
CA GLY A 163 -6.78 -9.81 -13.11
C GLY A 163 -7.78 -9.90 -14.26
N SER A 164 -8.74 -8.97 -14.30
CA SER A 164 -9.73 -8.89 -15.38
C SER A 164 -9.09 -8.72 -16.76
N GLN A 165 -8.03 -7.91 -16.86
CA GLN A 165 -7.30 -7.72 -18.12
C GLN A 165 -6.55 -8.99 -18.57
N LEU A 166 -5.99 -9.76 -17.64
CA LEU A 166 -5.37 -11.04 -17.93
C LEU A 166 -6.38 -12.07 -18.42
N ASP A 167 -7.56 -12.13 -17.79
CA ASP A 167 -8.64 -13.03 -18.19
C ASP A 167 -9.11 -12.70 -19.62
N GLU A 168 -9.37 -11.43 -19.93
CA GLU A 168 -9.71 -11.00 -21.30
C GLU A 168 -8.60 -11.30 -22.33
N GLN A 169 -7.33 -11.28 -21.91
CA GLN A 169 -6.22 -11.63 -22.78
C GLN A 169 -6.16 -13.15 -23.03
N ALA A 170 -6.42 -13.95 -21.99
CA ALA A 170 -6.49 -15.40 -22.08
C ALA A 170 -7.64 -15.85 -22.99
N GLU A 171 -8.83 -15.25 -22.83
CA GLU A 171 -9.98 -15.49 -23.71
C GLU A 171 -9.65 -15.14 -25.17
N ARG A 172 -9.03 -13.97 -25.42
CA ARG A 172 -8.58 -13.61 -26.77
C ARG A 172 -7.57 -14.60 -27.35
N MET A 173 -6.66 -15.13 -26.54
CA MET A 173 -5.72 -16.15 -27.01
C MET A 173 -6.41 -17.47 -27.33
N ALA A 174 -7.40 -17.88 -26.53
CA ALA A 174 -8.21 -19.06 -26.79
C ALA A 174 -8.99 -18.91 -28.10
N ASP A 175 -9.63 -17.76 -28.33
CA ASP A 175 -10.34 -17.45 -29.58
C ASP A 175 -9.41 -17.50 -30.80
N ILE A 176 -8.18 -17.00 -30.68
CA ILE A 176 -7.18 -17.05 -31.75
C ILE A 176 -6.75 -18.50 -32.03
N GLN A 177 -6.58 -19.32 -30.99
CA GLN A 177 -6.26 -20.75 -31.17
C GLN A 177 -7.39 -21.48 -31.89
N GLU A 178 -8.65 -21.27 -31.48
CA GLU A 178 -9.80 -21.90 -32.13
C GLU A 178 -9.93 -21.47 -33.60
N GLN A 179 -9.71 -20.18 -33.90
CA GLN A 179 -9.68 -19.70 -35.28
C GLN A 179 -8.56 -20.33 -36.10
N PHE A 180 -7.38 -20.51 -35.50
CA PHE A 180 -6.24 -21.16 -36.15
C PHE A 180 -6.54 -22.62 -36.46
N GLU A 181 -7.11 -23.38 -35.50
CA GLU A 181 -7.54 -24.76 -35.71
C GLU A 181 -8.57 -24.86 -36.84
N ALA A 182 -9.63 -24.04 -36.78
CA ALA A 182 -10.67 -24.02 -37.82
C ALA A 182 -10.15 -23.60 -39.21
N GLN A 183 -9.08 -22.80 -39.27
CA GLN A 183 -8.42 -22.45 -40.53
C GLN A 183 -7.56 -23.62 -41.03
N SER A 184 -6.84 -24.29 -40.14
CA SER A 184 -6.02 -25.45 -40.46
C SER A 184 -6.87 -26.60 -41.01
N ASP A 185 -8.01 -26.89 -40.38
CA ASP A 185 -8.93 -27.94 -40.84
C ASP A 185 -9.48 -27.65 -42.23
N ARG A 186 -9.88 -26.40 -42.50
CA ARG A 186 -10.31 -25.98 -43.84
C ARG A 186 -9.21 -26.11 -44.89
N GLN A 187 -7.95 -25.84 -44.54
CA GLN A 187 -6.83 -26.06 -45.46
C GLN A 187 -6.62 -27.54 -45.76
N LEU A 188 -6.76 -28.42 -44.77
CA LEU A 188 -6.63 -29.86 -44.94
C LEU A 188 -7.76 -30.43 -45.81
N GLU A 189 -9.00 -29.96 -45.61
CA GLU A 189 -10.14 -30.32 -46.49
C GLU A 189 -9.88 -29.88 -47.93
N GLN A 190 -9.48 -28.62 -48.15
CA GLN A 190 -9.15 -28.11 -49.50
C GLN A 190 -8.02 -28.88 -50.17
N ALA A 191 -6.99 -29.27 -49.42
CA ALA A 191 -5.89 -30.08 -49.94
C ALA A 191 -6.40 -31.46 -50.38
N THR A 192 -7.32 -32.05 -49.61
CA THR A 192 -7.95 -33.34 -49.92
C THR A 192 -8.82 -33.25 -51.18
N GLU A 193 -9.70 -32.25 -51.26
CA GLU A 193 -10.54 -32.01 -52.44
C GLU A 193 -9.70 -31.77 -53.71
N PHE A 194 -8.64 -30.98 -53.60
CA PHE A 194 -7.71 -30.75 -54.71
C PHE A 194 -7.06 -32.07 -55.19
N GLN A 195 -6.68 -32.93 -54.24
CA GLN A 195 -6.09 -34.23 -54.54
C GLN A 195 -7.09 -35.15 -55.26
N GLU A 196 -8.35 -35.19 -54.83
CA GLU A 196 -9.43 -35.91 -55.51
C GLU A 196 -9.69 -35.35 -56.93
N GLN A 197 -9.66 -34.03 -57.06
CA GLN A 197 -9.88 -33.35 -58.34
C GLN A 197 -8.77 -33.69 -59.35
N LEU A 198 -7.51 -33.74 -58.90
CA LEU A 198 -6.37 -34.21 -59.69
C LEU A 198 -6.54 -35.67 -60.12
N GLN A 199 -6.96 -36.56 -59.21
CA GLN A 199 -7.19 -37.96 -59.55
C GLN A 199 -8.26 -38.11 -60.65
N SER A 200 -9.40 -37.42 -60.53
CA SER A 200 -10.43 -37.51 -61.58
C SER A 200 -10.00 -36.84 -62.90
N GLN A 201 -9.12 -35.83 -62.88
CA GLN A 201 -8.51 -35.29 -64.10
C GLN A 201 -7.62 -36.33 -64.78
N VAL A 202 -6.83 -37.07 -64.00
CA VAL A 202 -5.97 -38.14 -64.52
C VAL A 202 -6.80 -39.26 -65.12
N GLU A 203 -7.86 -39.71 -64.45
CA GLU A 203 -8.78 -40.73 -64.97
C GLU A 203 -9.43 -40.29 -66.29
N ARG A 204 -9.97 -39.06 -66.35
CA ARG A 204 -10.54 -38.51 -67.58
C ARG A 204 -9.52 -38.41 -68.71
N PHE A 205 -8.29 -38.03 -68.41
CA PHE A 205 -7.23 -37.96 -69.40
C PHE A 205 -6.86 -39.36 -69.93
N GLN A 206 -6.84 -40.37 -69.05
CA GLN A 206 -6.63 -41.76 -69.43
C GLN A 206 -7.77 -42.29 -70.31
N GLU A 207 -9.03 -42.08 -69.93
CA GLU A 207 -10.20 -42.45 -70.76
C GLU A 207 -10.14 -41.77 -72.14
N GLN A 208 -9.74 -40.50 -72.19
CA GLN A 208 -9.65 -39.75 -73.44
C GLN A 208 -8.52 -40.29 -74.34
N LEU A 209 -7.41 -40.75 -73.75
CA LEU A 209 -6.33 -41.43 -74.46
C LEU A 209 -6.77 -42.80 -74.97
N GLU A 210 -7.49 -43.59 -74.17
CA GLU A 210 -8.03 -44.89 -74.60
C GLU A 210 -9.03 -44.72 -75.76
N ALA A 211 -9.94 -43.75 -75.65
CA ALA A 211 -10.89 -43.44 -76.72
C ALA A 211 -10.19 -42.96 -78.01
N GLN A 212 -9.12 -42.16 -77.89
CA GLN A 212 -8.30 -41.80 -79.04
C GLN A 212 -7.57 -43.02 -79.64
N ALA A 213 -7.05 -43.90 -78.80
CA ALA A 213 -6.36 -45.11 -79.24
C ALA A 213 -7.31 -46.05 -80.00
N GLU A 214 -8.52 -46.28 -79.48
CA GLU A 214 -9.57 -47.06 -80.18
C GLU A 214 -9.98 -46.42 -81.50
N GLN A 215 -10.17 -45.09 -81.56
CA GLN A 215 -10.44 -44.39 -82.82
C GLN A 215 -9.31 -44.56 -83.84
N PHE A 216 -8.06 -44.53 -83.38
CA PHE A 216 -6.90 -44.75 -84.23
C PHE A 216 -6.84 -46.20 -84.75
N GLU A 217 -7.10 -47.19 -83.89
CA GLU A 217 -7.15 -48.60 -84.29
C GLU A 217 -8.27 -48.88 -85.30
N THR A 218 -9.41 -48.22 -85.13
CA THR A 218 -10.56 -48.33 -86.04
C THR A 218 -10.27 -47.67 -87.40
N GLN A 219 -9.52 -46.57 -87.43
CA GLN A 219 -9.09 -45.93 -88.69
C GLN A 219 -7.97 -46.67 -89.41
N VAL A 220 -7.09 -47.37 -88.69
CA VAL A 220 -5.96 -48.11 -89.27
C VAL A 220 -6.38 -49.50 -89.80
N SER A 221 -7.52 -50.03 -89.34
CA SER A 221 -8.03 -51.36 -89.73
C SER A 221 -9.06 -51.36 -90.89
N ALA A 222 -9.37 -50.19 -91.46
CA ALA A 222 -10.28 -50.01 -92.60
C ALA A 222 -9.50 -49.75 -93.90
#